data_AF-A0A132CAP4-F1
#
_entry.id   AF-A0A132CAP4-F1
#
_cell.length_a   1.000
_cell.length_b   1.000
_cell.length_c   1.000
_cell.angle_alpha   90.00
_cell.angle_beta   90.00
_cell.angle_gamma   90.00
#
_symmetry.space_group_name_H-M   'P 1'
#
loop_
_entity.id
_entity.type
_entity.pdbx_description
1 polymer ?
#
loop_
_entity_poly.entity_id
_entity_poly.type
_entity_poly.pdbx_seq_one_letter_code
_entity_poly.pdbx_strand_id
1 'polypeptide(L)'
;MIEALPPIRSTAEIASMIEWLLPAPQESDRAASAELRIHALPSIRKLIYLLPEYGLYSSIFSVVLREGYTTRNPVRAETWQHLHYVNNGGQHTYGVPEPCAHRSSGILFSGLSGTGKSTFVNRLLQLYPQVIQHTRYGDHQFIHPQLVWIKIDCPHNGSLSGLALRFFAAVDKALGTSYARANFPSSGRSPKLAVLLEEMSAVAANHFLGVLIIDELQNLSRAVAAQSASAPAFVPVPLETATAHPAEIRIEVRRADQSITVSWPTSEAAQCAAWLREWLR
;
A
#
# COMPACT_ATOMS: atom_id res chain seq x y z
N MET A 1 17.49 -2.97 -8.99
CA MET A 1 16.05 -3.37 -8.94
C MET A 1 15.09 -2.21 -9.22
N ILE A 2 15.43 -0.97 -8.84
CA ILE A 2 14.63 0.23 -9.21
C ILE A 2 14.49 0.34 -10.73
N GLU A 3 15.55 0.05 -11.48
CA GLU A 3 15.57 0.09 -12.96
C GLU A 3 14.56 -0.87 -13.63
N ALA A 4 14.09 -1.89 -12.92
CA ALA A 4 13.12 -2.85 -13.46
C ALA A 4 11.67 -2.36 -13.29
N LEU A 5 11.44 -1.29 -12.51
CA LEU A 5 10.13 -0.70 -12.35
C LEU A 5 9.74 0.11 -13.60
N PRO A 6 8.43 0.25 -13.90
CA PRO A 6 7.96 1.14 -14.95
C PRO A 6 8.51 2.56 -14.80
N PRO A 7 8.72 3.31 -15.90
CA PRO A 7 9.28 4.66 -15.84
C PRO A 7 8.44 5.60 -14.97
N ILE A 8 9.08 6.62 -14.39
CA ILE A 8 8.38 7.68 -13.68
C ILE A 8 7.57 8.47 -14.69
N ARG A 9 6.27 8.60 -14.46
CA ARG A 9 5.32 9.32 -15.32
C ARG A 9 4.83 10.59 -14.65
N SER A 10 4.45 11.56 -15.46
CA SER A 10 3.75 12.75 -15.01
C SER A 10 2.34 12.44 -14.51
N THR A 11 1.78 13.33 -13.70
CA THR A 11 0.38 13.24 -13.23
C THR A 11 -0.61 13.13 -14.39
N ALA A 12 -0.39 13.88 -15.48
CA ALA A 12 -1.28 13.88 -16.64
C ALA A 12 -1.26 12.52 -17.38
N GLU A 13 -0.08 11.92 -17.54
CA GLU A 13 0.04 10.58 -18.12
C GLU A 13 -0.65 9.54 -17.24
N ILE A 14 -0.43 9.58 -15.92
CA ILE A 14 -1.08 8.68 -14.97
C ILE A 14 -2.61 8.83 -15.02
N ALA A 15 -3.11 10.06 -15.05
CA ALA A 15 -4.54 10.34 -15.21
C ALA A 15 -5.08 9.68 -16.48
N SER A 16 -4.43 9.89 -17.62
CA SER A 16 -4.85 9.30 -18.90
C SER A 16 -4.86 7.76 -18.92
N MET A 17 -4.04 7.11 -18.08
CA MET A 17 -3.97 5.65 -17.98
C MET A 17 -5.00 5.06 -17.00
N ILE A 18 -5.36 5.81 -15.96
CA ILE A 18 -6.25 5.35 -14.87
C ILE A 18 -7.71 5.73 -15.12
N GLU A 19 -7.93 6.89 -15.75
CA GLU A 19 -9.26 7.42 -16.01
C GLU A 19 -10.00 6.51 -16.99
N TRP A 20 -11.26 6.26 -16.65
CA TRP A 20 -12.20 5.60 -17.53
C TRP A 20 -13.35 6.56 -17.73
N LEU A 21 -13.25 7.37 -18.78
CA LEU A 21 -14.30 8.28 -19.20
C LEU A 21 -15.29 7.50 -20.05
N LEU A 22 -16.58 7.63 -19.74
CA LEU A 22 -17.62 7.09 -20.59
C LEU A 22 -17.57 7.80 -21.95
N PRO A 23 -17.74 7.07 -23.06
CA PRO A 23 -17.90 7.70 -24.35
C PRO A 23 -19.11 8.64 -24.30
N ALA A 24 -19.02 9.76 -25.01
CA ALA A 24 -20.14 10.68 -25.13
C ALA A 24 -21.37 9.93 -25.69
N PRO A 25 -22.59 10.22 -25.20
CA PRO A 25 -23.81 9.57 -25.70
C PRO A 25 -23.93 9.73 -27.22
N GLN A 26 -24.06 8.61 -27.91
CA GLN A 26 -24.20 8.56 -29.36
C GLN A 26 -25.64 8.86 -29.78
N GLU A 27 -25.84 9.17 -31.06
CA GLU A 27 -27.18 9.45 -31.59
C GLU A 27 -28.13 8.25 -31.43
N SER A 28 -27.60 7.03 -31.52
CA SER A 28 -28.33 5.78 -31.25
C SER A 28 -28.85 5.70 -29.81
N ASP A 29 -28.08 6.19 -28.84
CA ASP A 29 -28.48 6.20 -27.42
C ASP A 29 -29.61 7.20 -27.17
N ARG A 30 -29.60 8.31 -27.92
CA ARG A 30 -30.63 9.36 -27.85
C ARG A 30 -31.93 8.93 -28.53
N ALA A 31 -31.82 8.17 -29.61
CA ALA A 31 -32.96 7.60 -30.35
C ALA A 31 -33.65 6.44 -29.61
N ALA A 32 -33.01 5.84 -28.61
CA ALA A 32 -33.60 4.78 -27.80
C ALA A 32 -34.79 5.27 -26.95
N SER A 33 -35.74 4.38 -26.68
CA SER A 33 -36.92 4.70 -25.85
C SER A 33 -36.51 5.14 -24.43
N ALA A 34 -37.39 5.87 -23.75
CA ALA A 34 -37.09 6.34 -22.38
C ALA A 34 -36.79 5.19 -21.42
N GLU A 35 -37.50 4.07 -21.57
CA GLU A 35 -37.33 2.84 -20.81
C GLU A 35 -35.95 2.24 -21.07
N LEU A 36 -35.49 2.18 -22.32
CA LEU A 36 -34.16 1.65 -22.63
C LEU A 36 -33.03 2.57 -22.16
N ARG A 37 -33.22 3.89 -22.26
CA ARG A 37 -32.21 4.88 -21.80
C ARG A 37 -31.95 4.79 -20.29
N ILE A 38 -32.97 4.49 -19.47
CA ILE A 38 -32.78 4.36 -18.01
C ILE A 38 -31.87 3.18 -17.67
N HIS A 39 -31.90 2.11 -18.48
CA HIS A 39 -31.05 0.93 -18.31
C HIS A 39 -29.58 1.19 -18.65
N ALA A 40 -29.25 2.33 -19.28
CA ALA A 40 -27.87 2.75 -19.50
C ALA A 40 -27.25 3.45 -18.27
N LEU A 41 -28.05 3.98 -17.33
CA LEU A 41 -27.55 4.71 -16.15
C LEU A 41 -26.55 3.93 -15.27
N PRO A 42 -26.68 2.61 -15.06
CA PRO A 42 -25.68 1.85 -14.30
C PRO A 42 -24.26 1.93 -14.87
N SER A 43 -24.09 2.26 -16.16
CA SER A 43 -22.77 2.48 -16.77
C SER A 43 -22.02 3.67 -16.17
N ILE A 44 -22.73 4.68 -15.63
CA ILE A 44 -22.15 5.83 -14.93
C ILE A 44 -21.29 5.38 -13.74
N ARG A 45 -21.64 4.26 -13.10
CA ARG A 45 -20.85 3.71 -11.99
C ARG A 45 -19.47 3.21 -12.42
N LYS A 46 -19.24 3.04 -13.73
CA LYS A 46 -17.93 2.67 -14.30
C LYS A 46 -17.04 3.90 -14.54
N LEU A 47 -17.58 5.12 -14.45
CA LEU A 47 -16.82 6.36 -14.59
C LEU A 47 -15.74 6.41 -13.51
N ILE A 48 -14.50 6.62 -13.93
CA ILE A 48 -13.38 6.87 -13.04
C ILE A 48 -12.72 8.13 -13.53
N TYR A 49 -12.76 9.16 -12.69
CA TYR A 49 -12.12 10.44 -12.92
C TYR A 49 -11.09 10.68 -11.83
N LEU A 50 -9.87 11.05 -12.20
CA LEU A 50 -8.82 11.30 -11.23
C LEU A 50 -8.93 12.73 -10.73
N LEU A 51 -9.38 12.92 -9.49
CA LEU A 51 -9.34 14.25 -8.89
C LEU A 51 -7.88 14.73 -8.81
N PRO A 52 -7.61 16.04 -9.05
CA PRO A 52 -6.25 16.58 -9.05
C PRO A 52 -5.43 16.23 -7.80
N GLU A 53 -6.09 16.13 -6.65
CA GLU A 53 -5.52 15.73 -5.35
C GLU A 53 -4.84 14.34 -5.40
N TYR A 54 -5.38 13.40 -6.18
CA TYR A 54 -4.80 12.07 -6.35
C TYR A 54 -3.55 12.05 -7.23
N GLY A 55 -3.30 13.12 -7.99
CA GLY A 55 -2.06 13.26 -8.75
C GLY A 55 -0.83 13.28 -7.86
N LEU A 56 -0.88 14.00 -6.75
CA LEU A 56 0.20 14.01 -5.75
C LEU A 56 0.38 12.60 -5.14
N TYR A 57 -0.70 11.93 -4.77
CA TYR A 57 -0.67 10.60 -4.19
C TYR A 57 0.01 9.56 -5.09
N SER A 58 -0.16 9.67 -6.41
CA SER A 58 0.53 8.81 -7.37
C SER A 58 2.06 9.02 -7.37
N SER A 59 2.49 10.28 -7.22
CA SER A 59 3.91 10.64 -7.13
C SER A 59 4.53 10.14 -5.82
N ILE A 60 3.83 10.36 -4.69
CA ILE A 60 4.27 9.91 -3.37
C ILE A 60 4.36 8.37 -3.34
N PHE A 61 3.38 7.67 -3.92
CA PHE A 61 3.45 6.21 -4.07
C PHE A 61 4.70 5.76 -4.85
N SER A 62 5.01 6.43 -5.96
CA SER A 62 6.20 6.11 -6.76
C SER A 62 7.50 6.32 -5.98
N VAL A 63 7.58 7.39 -5.19
CA VAL A 63 8.72 7.68 -4.30
C VAL A 63 8.89 6.58 -3.26
N VAL A 64 7.85 6.23 -2.51
CA VAL A 64 7.94 5.21 -1.45
C VAL A 64 8.25 3.83 -2.01
N LEU A 65 7.65 3.46 -3.15
CA LEU A 65 7.97 2.21 -3.82
C LEU A 65 9.46 2.12 -4.20
N ARG A 66 10.03 3.22 -4.73
CA ARG A 66 11.44 3.26 -5.16
C ARG A 66 12.39 3.32 -3.99
N GLU A 67 12.04 4.08 -2.96
CA GLU A 67 12.80 4.16 -1.72
C GLU A 67 12.94 2.79 -1.06
N GLY A 68 11.88 1.98 -1.08
CA GLY A 68 11.91 0.59 -0.63
C GLY A 68 12.94 -0.29 -1.36
N TYR A 69 13.46 0.14 -2.51
CA TYR A 69 14.46 -0.60 -3.27
C TYR A 69 15.86 0.00 -3.24
N THR A 70 16.05 1.21 -2.71
CA THR A 70 17.34 1.91 -2.75
C THR A 70 18.46 1.13 -2.05
N THR A 71 18.15 0.42 -0.95
CA THR A 71 19.13 -0.36 -0.19
C THR A 71 19.20 -1.84 -0.60
N ARG A 72 18.38 -2.26 -1.58
CA ARG A 72 18.22 -3.67 -1.97
C ARG A 72 18.81 -3.93 -3.35
N ASN A 73 20.14 -3.76 -3.44
CA ASN A 73 20.88 -4.00 -4.68
C ASN A 73 21.45 -5.43 -4.67
N PRO A 74 21.03 -6.33 -5.59
CA PRO A 74 21.46 -7.73 -5.57
C PRO A 74 22.95 -7.93 -5.85
N VAL A 75 23.68 -6.93 -6.35
CA VAL A 75 25.14 -6.99 -6.55
C VAL A 75 25.91 -6.67 -5.26
N ARG A 76 25.27 -5.99 -4.31
CA ARG A 76 25.90 -5.52 -3.08
C ARG A 76 25.87 -6.61 -2.01
N ALA A 77 27.03 -6.88 -1.41
CA ALA A 77 27.16 -7.88 -0.34
C ALA A 77 26.28 -7.53 0.87
N GLU A 78 26.08 -6.25 1.15
CA GLU A 78 25.28 -5.74 2.27
C GLU A 78 23.81 -6.17 2.17
N THR A 79 23.26 -6.27 0.94
CA THR A 79 21.89 -6.74 0.72
C THR A 79 21.75 -8.20 1.14
N TRP A 80 22.72 -9.06 0.82
CA TRP A 80 22.71 -10.47 1.21
C TRP A 80 22.97 -10.67 2.71
N GLN A 81 23.88 -9.88 3.29
CA GLN A 81 24.10 -9.87 4.74
C GLN A 81 22.82 -9.49 5.50
N HIS A 82 22.08 -8.50 5.01
CA HIS A 82 20.78 -8.13 5.58
C HIS A 82 19.76 -9.26 5.47
N LEU A 83 19.66 -9.92 4.31
CA LEU A 83 18.77 -11.08 4.13
C LEU A 83 19.10 -12.21 5.12
N HIS A 84 20.38 -12.54 5.27
CA HIS A 84 20.84 -13.54 6.25
C HIS A 84 20.50 -13.14 7.70
N TYR A 85 20.71 -11.86 8.06
CA TYR A 85 20.36 -11.35 9.37
C TYR A 85 18.86 -11.47 9.67
N VAL A 86 18.00 -11.06 8.74
CA VAL A 86 16.54 -11.15 8.91
C VAL A 86 16.08 -12.60 9.01
N ASN A 87 16.62 -13.50 8.16
CA ASN A 87 16.27 -14.92 8.18
C ASN A 87 16.73 -15.66 9.45
N ASN A 88 17.73 -15.13 10.16
CA ASN A 88 18.18 -15.64 11.46
C ASN A 88 17.44 -15.01 12.65
N GLY A 89 16.27 -14.40 12.43
CA GLY A 89 15.46 -13.76 13.48
C GLY A 89 16.12 -12.52 14.08
N GLY A 90 16.99 -11.84 13.32
CA GLY A 90 17.73 -10.68 13.81
C GLY A 90 18.85 -11.04 14.79
N GLN A 91 19.31 -12.29 14.82
CA GLN A 91 20.47 -12.67 15.62
C GLN A 91 21.79 -12.37 14.88
N HIS A 92 22.70 -11.68 15.56
CA HIS A 92 24.04 -11.42 15.06
C HIS A 92 24.86 -12.70 15.02
N THR A 93 25.41 -13.00 13.85
CA THR A 93 26.52 -13.97 13.77
C THR A 93 27.79 -13.27 14.22
N TYR A 94 28.52 -13.89 15.15
CA TYR A 94 29.74 -13.31 15.71
C TYR A 94 30.75 -12.96 14.59
N GLY A 95 31.25 -11.71 14.59
CA GLY A 95 32.19 -11.22 13.59
C GLY A 95 31.58 -10.62 12.31
N VAL A 96 30.25 -10.57 12.18
CA VAL A 96 29.57 -9.91 11.05
C VAL A 96 29.02 -8.54 11.51
N PRO A 97 29.39 -7.42 10.83
CA PRO A 97 28.83 -6.11 11.14
C PRO A 97 27.30 -6.11 11.04
N GLU A 98 26.63 -5.38 11.93
CA GLU A 98 25.19 -5.14 11.81
C GLU A 98 24.89 -4.49 10.45
N PRO A 99 23.99 -5.07 9.63
CA PRO A 99 23.60 -4.44 8.37
C PRO A 99 23.05 -3.05 8.66
N CYS A 100 23.37 -2.04 7.83
CA CYS A 100 22.77 -0.71 7.97
C CYS A 100 21.25 -0.83 8.08
N ALA A 101 20.66 -0.14 9.05
CA ALA A 101 19.21 -0.11 9.25
C ALA A 101 18.51 0.25 7.93
N HIS A 102 17.77 -0.72 7.38
CA HIS A 102 16.95 -0.48 6.20
C HIS A 102 15.77 0.38 6.64
N ARG A 103 15.70 1.61 6.14
CA ARG A 103 14.64 2.55 6.50
C ARG A 103 13.38 2.22 5.71
N SER A 104 12.27 2.04 6.41
CA SER A 104 10.94 1.94 5.81
C SER A 104 10.24 3.29 5.89
N SER A 105 9.76 3.78 4.77
CA SER A 105 8.88 4.95 4.70
C SER A 105 7.43 4.55 4.62
N GLY A 106 6.55 5.30 5.28
CA GLY A 106 5.11 5.05 5.33
C GLY A 106 4.31 6.26 4.87
N ILE A 107 3.15 6.01 4.26
CA ILE A 107 2.19 7.04 3.86
C ILE A 107 0.80 6.62 4.34
N LEU A 108 0.02 7.56 4.85
CA LEU A 108 -1.38 7.34 5.18
C LEU A 108 -2.28 8.12 4.21
N PHE A 109 -3.12 7.39 3.46
CA PHE A 109 -4.17 7.98 2.63
C PHE A 109 -5.49 8.00 3.42
N SER A 110 -5.82 9.14 4.04
CA SER A 110 -7.05 9.34 4.80
C SER A 110 -8.10 10.10 3.97
N GLY A 111 -9.37 9.97 4.35
CA GLY A 111 -10.49 10.69 3.73
C GLY A 111 -11.82 9.97 3.98
N LEU A 112 -12.94 10.66 3.79
CA LEU A 112 -14.28 10.12 4.01
C LEU A 112 -14.52 8.82 3.22
N SER A 113 -15.36 7.92 3.73
CA SER A 113 -15.73 6.72 2.99
C SER A 113 -16.44 7.10 1.68
N GLY A 114 -16.18 6.33 0.61
CA GLY A 114 -16.79 6.59 -0.71
C GLY A 114 -16.10 7.66 -1.57
N THR A 115 -15.04 8.32 -1.10
CA THR A 115 -14.29 9.32 -1.90
C THR A 115 -13.42 8.74 -3.02
N GLY A 116 -13.39 7.41 -3.17
CA GLY A 116 -12.66 6.73 -4.25
C GLY A 116 -11.22 6.33 -3.92
N LYS A 117 -10.74 6.44 -2.66
CA LYS A 117 -9.37 6.07 -2.25
C LYS A 117 -8.97 4.66 -2.68
N SER A 118 -9.75 3.65 -2.28
CA SER A 118 -9.47 2.25 -2.62
C SER A 118 -9.56 2.00 -4.13
N THR A 119 -10.48 2.68 -4.82
CA THR A 119 -10.60 2.64 -6.29
C THR A 119 -9.35 3.20 -6.96
N PHE A 120 -8.88 4.36 -6.52
CA PHE A 120 -7.66 5.00 -7.01
C PHE A 120 -6.45 4.09 -6.80
N VAL A 121 -6.24 3.58 -5.59
CA VAL A 121 -5.11 2.69 -5.29
C VAL A 121 -5.17 1.44 -6.16
N ASN A 122 -6.33 0.79 -6.29
CA ASN A 122 -6.48 -0.40 -7.13
C ASN A 122 -6.13 -0.14 -8.60
N ARG A 123 -6.47 1.04 -9.12
CA ARG A 123 -6.10 1.44 -10.49
C ARG A 123 -4.63 1.80 -10.62
N LEU A 124 -4.08 2.51 -9.64
CA LEU A 124 -2.66 2.86 -9.62
C LEU A 124 -1.80 1.60 -9.62
N LEU A 125 -2.16 0.58 -8.84
CA LEU A 125 -1.46 -0.70 -8.80
C LEU A 125 -1.49 -1.45 -10.14
N GLN A 126 -2.49 -1.23 -11.00
CA GLN A 126 -2.52 -1.82 -12.35
C GLN A 126 -1.43 -1.25 -13.27
N LEU A 127 -0.87 -0.07 -12.95
CA LEU A 127 0.24 0.52 -13.71
C LEU A 127 1.60 -0.12 -13.38
N TYR A 128 1.67 -0.93 -12.32
CA TYR A 128 2.89 -1.58 -11.85
C TYR A 128 2.73 -3.10 -11.90
N PRO A 129 3.69 -3.84 -12.48
CA PRO A 129 3.66 -5.30 -12.40
C PRO A 129 3.68 -5.73 -10.93
N GLN A 130 2.87 -6.72 -10.55
CA GLN A 130 2.84 -7.18 -9.16
C GLN A 130 4.15 -7.90 -8.78
N VAL A 131 4.68 -8.71 -9.70
CA VAL A 131 5.92 -9.48 -9.55
C VAL A 131 6.75 -9.29 -10.80
N ILE A 132 8.04 -9.02 -10.61
CA ILE A 132 9.04 -8.99 -11.68
C ILE A 132 9.94 -10.21 -11.47
N GLN A 133 9.96 -11.10 -12.47
CA GLN A 133 10.86 -12.25 -12.47
C GLN A 133 12.18 -11.84 -13.11
N HIS A 134 13.27 -11.99 -12.35
CA HIS A 134 14.61 -11.72 -12.85
C HIS A 134 15.26 -13.00 -13.34
N THR A 135 16.07 -12.88 -14.39
CA THR A 135 16.98 -13.95 -14.82
C THR A 135 18.44 -13.53 -14.68
N ARG A 136 18.70 -12.23 -14.86
CA ARG A 136 20.00 -11.58 -14.74
C ARG A 136 19.82 -10.16 -14.21
N TYR A 137 20.84 -9.65 -13.55
CA TYR A 137 20.94 -8.26 -13.13
C TYR A 137 22.28 -7.70 -13.63
N GLY A 138 22.24 -6.94 -14.72
CA GLY A 138 23.44 -6.64 -15.49
C GLY A 138 24.14 -7.93 -15.94
N ASP A 139 25.44 -8.05 -15.63
CA ASP A 139 26.23 -9.25 -15.95
C ASP A 139 26.10 -10.38 -14.92
N HIS A 140 25.43 -10.14 -13.78
CA HIS A 140 25.29 -11.11 -12.70
C HIS A 140 24.05 -11.98 -12.88
N GLN A 141 24.15 -13.27 -12.54
CA GLN A 141 22.98 -14.14 -12.45
C GLN A 141 22.13 -13.73 -11.24
N PHE A 142 20.85 -13.44 -11.47
CA PHE A 142 19.92 -13.06 -10.42
C PHE A 142 18.54 -13.62 -10.77
N ILE A 143 18.13 -14.64 -10.02
CA ILE A 143 16.91 -15.42 -10.27
C ILE A 143 15.84 -15.23 -9.20
N HIS A 144 16.01 -14.25 -8.31
CA HIS A 144 15.04 -14.00 -7.25
C HIS A 144 13.88 -13.16 -7.78
N PRO A 145 12.64 -13.48 -7.40
CA PRO A 145 11.49 -12.65 -7.74
C PRO A 145 11.58 -11.31 -6.99
N GLN A 146 11.22 -10.23 -7.67
CA GLN A 146 11.00 -8.92 -7.07
C GLN A 146 9.50 -8.70 -6.93
N LEU A 147 9.00 -8.73 -5.70
CA LEU A 147 7.61 -8.48 -5.37
C LEU A 147 7.38 -6.97 -5.24
N VAL A 148 6.75 -6.35 -6.24
CA VAL A 148 6.62 -4.89 -6.32
C VAL A 148 5.67 -4.37 -5.27
N TRP A 149 4.50 -4.99 -5.14
CA TRP A 149 3.47 -4.55 -4.21
C TRP A 149 2.64 -5.72 -3.69
N ILE A 150 2.22 -5.61 -2.43
CA ILE A 150 1.17 -6.42 -1.83
C ILE A 150 0.12 -5.49 -1.26
N LYS A 151 -1.14 -5.75 -1.55
CA LYS A 151 -2.28 -5.07 -0.94
C LYS A 151 -3.08 -6.06 -0.12
N ILE A 152 -3.36 -5.69 1.13
CA ILE A 152 -4.21 -6.46 2.04
C ILE A 152 -5.24 -5.54 2.69
N ASP A 153 -6.42 -6.10 2.98
CA ASP A 153 -7.44 -5.40 3.75
C ASP A 153 -7.29 -5.76 5.23
N CYS A 154 -7.30 -4.76 6.11
CA CYS A 154 -7.27 -4.98 7.54
C CYS A 154 -8.55 -5.69 7.98
N PRO A 155 -8.46 -6.83 8.71
CA PRO A 155 -9.63 -7.59 9.11
C PRO A 155 -10.56 -6.75 10.01
N HIS A 156 -11.87 -6.98 9.91
CA HIS A 156 -12.89 -6.20 10.64
C HIS A 156 -12.75 -6.25 12.16
N ASN A 157 -12.18 -7.34 12.69
CA ASN A 157 -11.91 -7.50 14.12
C ASN A 157 -10.56 -6.90 14.55
N GLY A 158 -9.82 -6.25 13.64
CA GLY A 158 -8.51 -5.65 13.89
C GLY A 158 -7.42 -6.63 14.34
N SER A 159 -7.61 -7.95 14.13
CA SER A 159 -6.64 -8.96 14.58
C SER A 159 -5.33 -8.87 13.80
N LEU A 160 -4.21 -8.65 14.51
CA LEU A 160 -2.88 -8.66 13.91
C LEU A 160 -2.48 -10.05 13.37
N SER A 161 -2.90 -11.14 14.03
CA SER A 161 -2.73 -12.49 13.49
C SER A 161 -3.56 -12.70 12.22
N GLY A 162 -4.77 -12.14 12.16
CA GLY A 162 -5.59 -12.13 10.95
C GLY A 162 -4.95 -11.33 9.82
N LEU A 163 -4.33 -10.19 10.13
CA LEU A 163 -3.58 -9.37 9.17
C LEU A 163 -2.38 -10.15 8.61
N ALA A 164 -1.63 -10.85 9.47
CA ALA A 164 -0.53 -11.72 9.05
C ALA A 164 -1.00 -12.84 8.10
N LEU A 165 -2.13 -13.48 8.40
CA LEU A 165 -2.73 -14.48 7.49
C LEU A 165 -3.07 -13.87 6.12
N ARG A 166 -3.65 -12.67 6.08
CA ARG A 166 -3.97 -11.97 4.82
C ARG A 166 -2.71 -11.61 4.04
N PHE A 167 -1.65 -11.19 4.73
CA PHE A 167 -0.33 -10.95 4.13
C PHE A 167 0.22 -12.20 3.46
N PHE A 168 0.34 -13.32 4.20
CA PHE A 168 0.88 -14.56 3.64
C PHE A 168 0.02 -15.09 2.48
N ALA A 169 -1.30 -15.03 2.61
CA ALA A 169 -2.21 -15.45 1.54
C ALA A 169 -2.07 -14.57 0.27
N ALA A 170 -1.84 -13.26 0.44
CA ALA A 170 -1.60 -12.36 -0.68
C ALA A 170 -0.26 -12.63 -1.37
N VAL A 171 0.80 -12.92 -0.60
CA VAL A 171 2.10 -13.34 -1.13
C VAL A 171 1.99 -14.68 -1.86
N ASP A 172 1.33 -15.66 -1.26
CA ASP A 172 1.09 -16.98 -1.86
C ASP A 172 0.35 -16.88 -3.18
N LYS A 173 -0.65 -16.00 -3.26
CA LYS A 173 -1.37 -15.72 -4.51
C LYS A 173 -0.47 -15.08 -5.57
N ALA A 174 0.44 -14.20 -5.18
CA ALA A 174 1.32 -13.48 -6.11
C ALA A 174 2.47 -14.36 -6.64
N LEU A 175 3.03 -15.22 -5.78
CA LEU A 175 4.26 -15.98 -6.06
C LEU A 175 4.05 -17.49 -6.24
N GLY A 176 2.86 -18.02 -5.92
CA GLY A 176 2.61 -19.46 -5.93
C GLY A 176 3.25 -20.21 -4.74
N THR A 177 3.54 -19.50 -3.65
CA THR A 177 4.13 -20.06 -2.43
C THR A 177 3.05 -20.64 -1.49
N SER A 178 3.46 -21.15 -0.32
CA SER A 178 2.54 -21.72 0.68
C SER A 178 2.83 -21.25 2.12
N TYR A 179 3.22 -19.99 2.31
CA TYR A 179 3.51 -19.39 3.61
C TYR A 179 2.30 -19.37 4.54
N ALA A 180 1.10 -19.14 4.01
CA ALA A 180 -0.12 -19.10 4.81
C ALA A 180 -0.39 -20.48 5.43
N ARG A 181 -0.21 -21.55 4.66
CA ARG A 181 -0.38 -22.92 5.15
C ARG A 181 0.68 -23.32 6.17
N ALA A 182 1.92 -22.89 5.96
CA ALA A 182 3.03 -23.16 6.87
C ALA A 182 2.82 -22.48 8.24
N ASN A 183 2.36 -21.23 8.23
CA ASN A 183 2.16 -20.45 9.45
C ASN A 183 0.77 -20.61 10.09
N PHE A 184 -0.22 -21.09 9.35
CA PHE A 184 -1.58 -21.33 9.84
C PHE A 184 -2.05 -22.74 9.45
N PRO A 185 -1.45 -23.80 10.02
CA PRO A 185 -1.82 -25.17 9.71
C PRO A 185 -3.25 -25.48 10.17
N SER A 186 -3.99 -26.24 9.37
CA SER A 186 -5.37 -26.65 9.70
C SER A 186 -5.44 -27.57 10.93
N SER A 187 -4.34 -28.26 11.23
CA SER A 187 -4.17 -29.15 12.38
C SER A 187 -3.08 -28.59 13.29
N GLY A 188 -3.45 -27.76 14.26
CA GLY A 188 -2.51 -27.22 15.24
C GLY A 188 -2.85 -25.82 15.71
N ARG A 189 -2.03 -25.32 16.64
CA ARG A 189 -2.11 -23.94 17.11
C ARG A 189 -1.23 -23.07 16.23
N SER A 190 -1.78 -21.96 15.73
CA SER A 190 -0.99 -20.94 15.03
C SER A 190 0.14 -20.42 15.93
N PRO A 191 1.32 -20.08 15.36
CA PRO A 191 2.41 -19.48 16.10
C PRO A 191 2.00 -18.22 16.87
N LYS A 192 2.81 -17.84 17.85
CA LYS A 192 2.64 -16.56 18.56
C LYS A 192 2.81 -15.40 17.58
N LEU A 193 2.18 -14.26 17.88
CA LEU A 193 2.23 -13.08 17.02
C LEU A 193 3.66 -12.61 16.71
N ALA A 194 4.57 -12.63 17.69
CA ALA A 194 5.98 -12.25 17.47
C ALA A 194 6.64 -13.09 16.36
N VAL A 195 6.44 -14.41 16.39
CA VAL A 195 6.93 -15.34 15.36
C VAL A 195 6.32 -15.02 14.00
N LEU A 196 5.01 -14.75 13.95
CA LEU A 196 4.35 -14.37 12.70
C LEU A 196 4.93 -13.07 12.12
N LEU A 197 5.25 -12.08 12.96
CA LEU A 197 5.83 -10.81 12.51
C LEU A 197 7.28 -10.98 12.02
N GLU A 198 8.06 -11.82 12.69
CA GLU A 198 9.40 -12.21 12.24
C GLU A 198 9.35 -12.89 10.86
N GLU A 199 8.43 -13.86 10.70
CA GLU A 199 8.21 -14.54 9.41
C GLU A 199 7.70 -13.58 8.32
N MET A 200 6.82 -12.64 8.65
CA MET A 200 6.40 -11.59 7.69
C MET A 200 7.60 -10.76 7.21
N SER A 201 8.50 -10.41 8.12
CA SER A 201 9.72 -9.68 7.80
C SER A 201 10.64 -10.49 6.89
N ALA A 202 10.87 -11.77 7.21
CA ALA A 202 11.67 -12.67 6.40
C ALA A 202 11.08 -12.85 4.99
N VAL A 203 9.78 -13.10 4.87
CA VAL A 203 9.09 -13.22 3.58
C VAL A 203 9.20 -11.93 2.77
N ALA A 204 8.98 -10.76 3.39
CA ALA A 204 9.12 -9.47 2.72
C ALA A 204 10.55 -9.23 2.22
N ALA A 205 11.56 -9.61 3.01
CA ALA A 205 12.96 -9.45 2.65
C ALA A 205 13.35 -10.41 1.50
N ASN A 206 13.05 -11.71 1.64
CA ASN A 206 13.41 -12.76 0.67
C ASN A 206 12.84 -12.55 -0.73
N HIS A 207 11.66 -11.94 -0.82
CA HIS A 207 11.00 -11.63 -2.10
C HIS A 207 11.14 -10.18 -2.53
N PHE A 208 12.02 -9.42 -1.86
CA PHE A 208 12.27 -8.02 -2.17
C PHE A 208 10.96 -7.20 -2.29
N LEU A 209 10.12 -7.25 -1.25
CA LEU A 209 8.84 -6.56 -1.22
C LEU A 209 9.03 -5.03 -1.29
N GLY A 210 8.56 -4.40 -2.35
CA GLY A 210 8.69 -2.96 -2.57
C GLY A 210 7.79 -2.15 -1.62
N VAL A 211 6.48 -2.40 -1.67
CA VAL A 211 5.50 -1.70 -0.83
C VAL A 211 4.40 -2.64 -0.33
N LEU A 212 4.06 -2.50 0.95
CA LEU A 212 2.89 -3.14 1.57
C LEU A 212 1.79 -2.09 1.76
N ILE A 213 0.64 -2.30 1.11
CA ILE A 213 -0.55 -1.47 1.26
C ILE A 213 -1.52 -2.18 2.18
N ILE A 214 -1.96 -1.49 3.24
CA ILE A 214 -2.98 -1.96 4.17
C ILE A 214 -4.22 -1.08 3.98
N ASP A 215 -5.25 -1.60 3.34
CA ASP A 215 -6.56 -0.94 3.21
C ASP A 215 -7.38 -1.14 4.49
N GLU A 216 -8.38 -0.29 4.71
CA GLU A 216 -9.27 -0.36 5.88
C GLU A 216 -8.55 -0.35 7.24
N LEU A 217 -7.37 0.31 7.32
CA LEU A 217 -6.52 0.36 8.52
C LEU A 217 -7.27 0.82 9.79
N GLN A 218 -8.32 1.63 9.64
CA GLN A 218 -9.22 2.03 10.73
C GLN A 218 -9.85 0.87 11.51
N ASN A 219 -9.88 -0.34 10.96
CA ASN A 219 -10.38 -1.51 11.68
C ASN A 219 -9.49 -1.88 12.89
N LEU A 220 -8.21 -1.48 12.89
CA LEU A 220 -7.33 -1.64 14.06
C LEU A 220 -7.81 -0.81 15.26
N SER A 221 -8.17 0.47 15.04
CA SER A 221 -8.61 1.34 16.13
C SER A 221 -9.99 0.98 16.66
N ARG A 222 -10.90 0.54 15.78
CA ARG A 222 -12.23 0.03 16.17
C ARG A 222 -12.16 -1.19 17.07
N ALA A 223 -11.20 -2.08 16.85
CA ALA A 223 -11.00 -3.26 17.69
C ALA A 223 -10.53 -2.90 19.11
N VAL A 224 -9.69 -1.87 19.24
CA VAL A 224 -9.26 -1.33 20.54
C VAL A 224 -10.46 -0.68 21.25
N ALA A 225 -11.24 0.13 20.54
CA ALA A 225 -12.43 0.79 21.08
C ALA A 225 -13.54 -0.20 21.52
N ALA A 226 -13.73 -1.29 20.78
CA ALA A 226 -14.69 -2.33 21.11
C ALA A 226 -14.29 -3.15 22.35
N GLN A 227 -12.99 -3.34 22.59
CA GLN A 227 -12.49 -4.01 23.81
C GLN A 227 -12.68 -3.15 25.06
N SER A 228 -12.74 -1.82 24.92
CA SER A 228 -13.03 -0.88 26.02
C SER A 228 -14.52 -0.64 26.28
N ALA A 229 -15.42 -1.16 25.44
CA ALA A 229 -16.86 -0.89 25.51
C ALA A 229 -17.64 -2.06 26.12
N SER A 230 -17.48 -2.31 27.42
CA SER A 230 -18.36 -3.20 28.20
C SER A 230 -19.22 -2.42 29.21
N ALA A 231 -20.30 -1.79 28.74
CA ALA A 231 -21.58 -1.59 29.46
C ALA A 231 -22.60 -0.86 28.55
N PRO A 232 -23.93 -1.09 28.69
CA PRO A 232 -24.90 -0.72 27.67
C PRO A 232 -25.63 0.62 27.94
N ALA A 233 -26.46 0.99 26.95
CA ALA A 233 -27.60 1.92 26.95
C ALA A 233 -27.35 3.38 26.52
N PHE A 234 -27.89 3.67 25.32
CA PHE A 234 -28.36 4.95 24.78
C PHE A 234 -27.94 6.23 25.52
N VAL A 235 -27.03 6.99 24.90
CA VAL A 235 -26.76 8.40 25.23
C VAL A 235 -27.20 9.22 24.03
N PRO A 236 -28.14 10.19 24.16
CA PRO A 236 -28.56 11.00 23.04
C PRO A 236 -27.40 11.91 22.61
N VAL A 237 -27.02 11.79 21.33
CA VAL A 237 -25.98 12.61 20.71
C VAL A 237 -26.58 14.00 20.43
N PRO A 238 -26.01 15.10 20.96
CA PRO A 238 -26.34 16.43 20.49
C PRO A 238 -25.95 16.52 19.01
N LEU A 239 -26.88 16.95 18.16
CA LEU A 239 -26.60 17.30 16.77
C LEU A 239 -25.72 18.56 16.77
N GLU A 240 -24.41 18.38 16.86
CA GLU A 240 -23.45 19.40 16.45
C GLU A 240 -23.47 19.48 14.92
N THR A 241 -23.73 20.68 14.43
CA THR A 241 -23.68 21.02 13.01
C THR A 241 -22.33 20.58 12.44
N ALA A 242 -22.37 19.67 11.47
CA ALA A 242 -21.18 19.16 10.78
C ALA A 242 -20.35 20.33 10.25
N THR A 243 -19.26 20.65 10.94
CA THR A 243 -18.20 21.48 10.36
C THR A 243 -17.39 20.56 9.46
N ALA A 244 -17.32 20.91 8.17
CA ALA A 244 -16.52 20.16 7.20
C ALA A 244 -15.05 20.24 7.64
N HIS A 245 -14.50 19.13 8.14
CA HIS A 245 -13.07 19.03 8.37
C HIS A 245 -12.37 19.06 7.00
N PRO A 246 -11.44 20.00 6.75
CA PRO A 246 -10.69 20.01 5.50
C PRO A 246 -9.90 18.71 5.39
N ALA A 247 -9.89 18.11 4.20
CA ALA A 247 -9.08 16.93 3.96
C ALA A 247 -7.59 17.29 4.16
N GLU A 248 -6.91 16.60 5.06
CA GLU A 248 -5.49 16.80 5.34
C GLU A 248 -4.66 15.64 4.82
N ILE A 249 -3.61 15.96 4.08
CA ILE A 249 -2.52 15.06 3.73
C ILE A 249 -1.61 14.96 4.96
N ARG A 250 -1.44 13.77 5.52
CA ARG A 250 -0.47 13.53 6.61
C ARG A 250 0.66 12.65 6.14
N ILE A 251 1.87 13.18 6.18
CA ILE A 251 3.11 12.49 5.85
C ILE A 251 3.90 12.32 7.14
N GLU A 252 4.07 11.09 7.59
CA GLU A 252 4.92 10.79 8.74
C GLU A 252 6.31 10.41 8.22
N VAL A 253 7.28 11.29 8.45
CA VAL A 253 8.69 11.07 8.10
C VAL A 253 9.41 10.66 9.38
N ARG A 254 9.97 9.45 9.41
CA ARG A 254 10.73 8.94 10.56
C ARG A 254 12.23 9.00 10.32
N ARG A 255 12.98 9.57 11.28
CA ARG A 255 14.45 9.59 11.33
C ARG A 255 14.91 9.11 12.71
N ALA A 256 15.43 7.88 12.76
CA ALA A 256 15.85 7.21 14.00
C ALA A 256 14.70 7.13 15.04
N ASP A 257 14.89 7.67 16.23
CA ASP A 257 13.90 7.76 17.32
C ASP A 257 12.95 8.96 17.20
N GLN A 258 13.11 9.79 16.17
CA GLN A 258 12.30 10.98 15.94
C GLN A 258 11.33 10.76 14.77
N SER A 259 10.05 11.03 14.98
CA SER A 259 9.05 11.12 13.91
C SER A 259 8.60 12.57 13.74
N ILE A 260 8.57 13.02 12.49
CA ILE A 260 8.01 14.31 12.11
C ILE A 260 6.77 14.01 11.28
N THR A 261 5.61 14.31 11.85
CA THR A 261 4.34 14.25 11.13
C THR A 261 4.07 15.63 10.53
N VAL A 262 4.11 15.69 9.20
CA VAL A 262 3.77 16.89 8.45
C VAL A 262 2.33 16.76 7.97
N SER A 263 1.47 17.67 8.42
CA SER A 263 0.08 17.78 7.97
C SER A 263 -0.07 18.95 7.01
N TRP A 264 -0.58 18.70 5.82
CA TRP A 264 -0.86 19.70 4.80
C TRP A 264 -2.35 19.67 4.43
N PRO A 265 -3.06 20.80 4.34
CA PRO A 265 -4.39 20.81 3.76
C PRO A 265 -4.34 20.40 2.28
N THR A 266 -5.31 19.61 1.79
CA THR A 266 -5.35 19.18 0.38
C THR A 266 -5.42 20.35 -0.60
N SER A 267 -5.95 21.51 -0.17
CA SER A 267 -5.95 22.75 -0.96
C SER A 267 -4.55 23.26 -1.31
N GLU A 268 -3.52 22.85 -0.57
CA GLU A 268 -2.12 23.26 -0.77
C GLU A 268 -1.23 22.09 -1.20
N ALA A 269 -1.81 21.02 -1.75
CA ALA A 269 -1.08 19.83 -2.22
C ALA A 269 0.09 20.17 -3.17
N ALA A 270 -0.01 21.22 -3.98
CA ALA A 270 1.07 21.68 -4.86
C ALA A 270 2.32 22.14 -4.10
N GLN A 271 2.16 22.79 -2.93
CA GLN A 271 3.26 23.23 -2.08
C GLN A 271 3.92 22.03 -1.38
N CYS A 272 3.12 21.07 -0.91
CA CYS A 272 3.62 19.80 -0.40
C CYS A 272 4.46 19.06 -1.45
N ALA A 273 3.99 19.02 -2.71
CA ALA A 273 4.72 18.42 -3.83
C ALA A 273 6.06 19.13 -4.12
N ALA A 274 6.08 20.46 -4.06
CA ALA A 274 7.29 21.25 -4.25
C ALA A 274 8.31 21.03 -3.13
N TRP A 275 7.85 21.02 -1.88
CA TRP A 275 8.67 20.74 -0.70
C TRP A 275 9.27 19.32 -0.77
N LEU A 276 8.46 18.29 -1.10
CA LEU A 276 8.96 16.92 -1.28
C LEU A 276 10.03 16.82 -2.39
N ARG A 277 9.88 17.55 -3.50
CA ARG A 277 10.88 17.56 -4.58
C ARG A 277 12.21 18.18 -4.15
N GLU A 278 12.17 19.20 -3.30
CA GLU A 278 13.36 19.85 -2.77
C GLU A 278 14.07 19.00 -1.72
N TRP A 279 13.30 18.24 -0.94
CA TRP A 279 13.82 17.30 0.06
C TRP A 279 14.45 16.03 -0.54
N LEU A 280 14.09 15.67 -1.78
CA LEU A 280 14.59 14.49 -2.51
C LEU A 280 15.81 14.78 -3.40
N ARG A 281 16.36 16.01 -3.37
CA ARG A 281 17.66 16.34 -3.98
C ARG A 281 18.80 16.08 -3.01
#